data_AF-A0A4P2QYI7-F1
#
_entry.id   AF-A0A4P2QYI7-F1
#
_cell.length_a   1.000
_cell.length_b   1.000
_cell.length_c   1.000
_cell.angle_alpha   90.00
_cell.angle_beta   90.00
_cell.angle_gamma   90.00
#
_symmetry.space_group_name_H-M   'P 1'
#
loop_
_entity.id
_entity.type
_entity.pdbx_description
1 polymer ?
#
loop_
_entity_poly.entity_id
_entity_poly.type
_entity_poly.pdbx_seq_one_letter_code
_entity_poly.pdbx_strand_id
1 'polypeptide(L)'
;MSAVALGVAAESAGDVRIVQTLRGELHFDPCTKPEQLTSKNEADRKDAKRVLGVLTSTGRDALARWADVPLERLEAHGGACGLARFVREVRERLVPLVERG
;
A
#
# COMPACT_ATOMS: atom_id res chain seq x y z
N MET A 1 0.45 -11.96 2.55
CA MET A 1 0.92 -10.79 1.76
C MET A 1 0.37 -9.54 2.45
N SER A 2 1.28 -8.64 2.86
CA SER A 2 1.05 -7.56 3.83
C SER A 2 0.46 -6.30 3.19
N ALA A 3 -0.24 -5.46 3.98
CA ALA A 3 -0.98 -4.24 3.67
C ALA A 3 -0.13 -3.04 3.15
N VAL A 4 0.98 -3.35 2.50
CA VAL A 4 2.04 -2.43 2.08
C VAL A 4 1.63 -1.54 0.91
N ALA A 5 0.62 -1.98 0.17
CA ALA A 5 0.24 -1.44 -1.12
C ALA A 5 -0.93 -0.44 -1.08
N LEU A 6 -1.34 0.06 0.08
CA LEU A 6 -2.49 0.99 0.15
C LEU A 6 -2.05 2.46 0.02
N GLY A 7 -0.88 2.82 0.56
CA GLY A 7 -0.40 4.21 0.62
C GLY A 7 -0.09 4.88 -0.73
N VAL A 8 -0.03 4.12 -1.84
CA VAL A 8 0.49 4.58 -3.12
C VAL A 8 -0.44 4.29 -4.31
N ALA A 9 -1.54 3.59 -4.09
CA ALA A 9 -2.45 3.21 -5.16
C ALA A 9 -3.35 4.35 -5.64
N ALA A 10 -3.27 5.54 -5.03
CA ALA A 10 -4.23 6.62 -5.28
C ALA A 10 -3.60 7.89 -5.84
N GLU A 11 -3.41 7.95 -7.16
CA GLU A 11 -2.88 9.14 -7.85
C GLU A 11 -3.67 9.55 -9.09
N SER A 12 -4.72 8.82 -9.48
CA SER A 12 -5.68 9.25 -10.51
C SER A 12 -6.97 9.83 -9.90
N ALA A 13 -7.69 10.66 -10.67
CA ALA A 13 -8.99 11.20 -10.24
C ALA A 13 -10.04 10.10 -9.96
N GLY A 14 -9.88 8.90 -10.54
CA GLY A 14 -10.67 7.71 -10.23
C GLY A 14 -10.34 7.14 -8.85
N ASP A 15 -9.07 7.21 -8.45
CA ASP A 15 -8.61 6.64 -7.18
C ASP A 15 -9.02 7.49 -5.98
N VAL A 16 -9.16 8.81 -6.15
CA VAL A 16 -9.63 9.71 -5.08
C VAL A 16 -11.04 9.33 -4.62
N ARG A 17 -11.94 9.01 -5.56
CA ARG A 17 -13.31 8.59 -5.24
C ARG A 17 -13.34 7.24 -4.53
N ILE A 18 -12.51 6.30 -4.98
CA ILE A 18 -12.40 4.97 -4.35
C ILE A 18 -11.88 5.10 -2.92
N VAL A 19 -10.84 5.90 -2.70
CA VAL A 19 -10.29 6.15 -1.36
C VAL A 19 -11.32 6.82 -0.47
N GLN A 20 -12.10 7.79 -0.97
CA GLN A 20 -13.18 8.42 -0.20
C GLN A 20 -14.27 7.42 0.19
N THR A 21 -14.70 6.55 -0.73
CA THR A 21 -15.67 5.49 -0.45
C THR A 21 -15.15 4.54 0.64
N LEU A 22 -13.90 4.07 0.50
CA LEU A 22 -13.27 3.20 1.50
C LEU A 22 -13.13 3.87 2.86
N ARG A 23 -12.79 5.17 2.90
CA ARG A 23 -12.75 5.93 4.16
C ARG A 23 -14.11 6.00 4.84
N GLY A 24 -15.19 6.18 4.07
CA GLY A 24 -16.55 6.13 4.58
C GLY A 24 -16.93 4.75 5.12
N GLU A 25 -16.58 3.68 4.40
CA GLU A 25 -16.86 2.30 4.79
C GLU A 25 -16.05 1.84 6.00
N LEU A 26 -14.79 2.26 6.11
CA LEU A 26 -13.84 1.79 7.12
C LEU A 26 -13.83 2.69 8.37
N HIS A 27 -14.26 3.93 8.24
CA HIS A 27 -14.13 4.99 9.25
C HIS A 27 -12.67 5.35 9.61
N PHE A 28 -11.71 4.95 8.78
CA PHE A 28 -10.31 5.35 8.84
C PHE A 28 -9.74 5.41 7.42
N ASP A 29 -8.55 5.98 7.28
CA ASP A 29 -7.85 6.02 6.01
C ASP A 29 -6.92 4.80 5.86
N PRO A 30 -7.25 3.81 5.01
CA PRO A 30 -6.45 2.60 4.88
C PRO A 30 -5.08 2.84 4.27
N CYS A 31 -4.87 3.98 3.62
CA CYS A 31 -3.59 4.37 3.01
C CYS A 31 -2.58 4.85 4.07
N THR A 32 -3.05 5.43 5.17
CA THR A 32 -2.22 5.98 6.25
C THR A 32 -2.28 5.19 7.56
N LYS A 33 -3.28 4.32 7.72
CA LYS A 33 -3.46 3.45 8.89
C LYS A 33 -3.67 1.97 8.48
N PRO A 34 -2.76 1.37 7.69
CA PRO A 34 -2.92 0.00 7.21
C PRO A 34 -2.96 -1.05 8.33
N GLU A 35 -2.42 -0.75 9.52
CA GLU A 35 -2.47 -1.59 10.71
C GLU A 35 -3.89 -1.83 11.24
N GLN A 36 -4.86 -1.01 10.83
CA GLN A 36 -6.27 -1.19 11.19
C GLN A 36 -7.00 -2.22 10.30
N LEU A 37 -6.35 -2.74 9.26
CA LEU A 37 -6.83 -3.83 8.41
C LEU A 37 -6.53 -5.18 9.06
N THR A 38 -7.22 -5.45 10.17
CA THR A 38 -6.92 -6.57 11.06
C THR A 38 -7.63 -7.87 10.70
N SER A 39 -8.54 -7.86 9.72
CA SER A 39 -9.35 -9.05 9.42
C SER A 39 -8.52 -10.11 8.69
N LYS A 40 -8.82 -11.37 9.02
CA LYS A 40 -8.33 -12.56 8.31
C LYS A 40 -9.42 -13.22 7.45
N ASN A 41 -10.64 -12.70 7.52
CA ASN A 41 -11.78 -13.16 6.72
C ASN A 41 -11.86 -12.31 5.46
N GLU A 42 -11.70 -12.93 4.29
CA GLU A 42 -11.68 -12.24 3.00
C GLU A 42 -13.01 -11.54 2.65
N ALA A 43 -14.11 -11.93 3.29
CA ALA A 43 -15.40 -11.27 3.14
C ALA A 43 -15.56 -10.02 4.04
N ASP A 44 -14.68 -9.82 5.02
CA ASP A 44 -14.78 -8.69 5.95
C ASP A 44 -14.30 -7.39 5.31
N ARG A 45 -14.95 -6.27 5.67
CA ARG A 45 -14.58 -4.97 5.12
C ARG A 45 -13.14 -4.55 5.40
N LYS A 46 -12.57 -4.97 6.54
CA LYS A 46 -11.20 -4.68 6.99
C LYS A 46 -10.18 -5.70 6.50
N ASP A 47 -10.54 -6.59 5.56
CA ASP A 47 -9.57 -7.49 4.94
C ASP A 47 -8.60 -6.72 4.02
N ALA A 48 -7.30 -6.88 4.25
CA ALA A 48 -6.29 -6.13 3.53
C ALA A 48 -6.24 -6.47 2.03
N LYS A 49 -6.57 -7.71 1.63
CA LYS A 49 -6.59 -8.11 0.21
C LYS A 49 -7.79 -7.50 -0.50
N ARG A 50 -8.96 -7.51 0.16
CA ARG A 50 -10.17 -6.87 -0.35
C ARG A 50 -9.93 -5.39 -0.60
N VAL A 51 -9.43 -4.67 0.42
CA VAL A 51 -9.20 -3.22 0.30
C VAL A 51 -8.14 -2.92 -0.77
N LEU A 52 -7.07 -3.71 -0.85
CA LEU A 52 -6.09 -3.61 -1.93
C LEU A 52 -6.74 -3.81 -3.31
N GLY A 53 -7.55 -4.86 -3.48
CA GLY A 53 -8.24 -5.14 -4.73
C GLY A 53 -9.10 -3.96 -5.19
N VAL A 54 -9.85 -3.35 -4.26
CA VAL A 54 -10.65 -2.16 -4.51
C VAL A 54 -9.77 -0.96 -4.93
N LEU A 55 -8.70 -0.66 -4.19
CA LEU A 55 -7.79 0.44 -4.54
C LEU A 55 -7.10 0.28 -5.89
N THR A 56 -6.91 -0.96 -6.35
CA THR A 56 -6.21 -1.26 -7.60
C THR A 56 -7.12 -1.52 -8.79
N SER A 57 -8.44 -1.38 -8.61
CA SER A 57 -9.45 -1.75 -9.61
C SER A 57 -9.50 -0.84 -10.84
N THR A 58 -9.01 0.40 -10.73
CA THR A 58 -9.18 1.46 -11.75
C THR A 58 -7.98 1.70 -12.66
N GLY A 59 -6.90 0.92 -12.56
CA GLY A 59 -5.83 0.91 -13.55
C GLY A 59 -4.41 1.21 -13.06
N ARG A 60 -3.49 1.21 -14.04
CA ARG A 60 -2.07 0.79 -14.00
C ARG A 60 -1.90 -0.67 -13.57
N ASP A 61 -1.10 -1.41 -14.35
CA ASP A 61 -0.62 -2.72 -13.89
C ASP A 61 0.22 -2.54 -12.61
N ALA A 62 0.46 -3.63 -11.89
CA ALA A 62 1.19 -3.56 -10.64
C ALA A 62 2.56 -2.88 -10.80
N LEU A 63 3.31 -3.20 -11.86
CA LEU A 63 4.65 -2.63 -12.09
C LEU A 63 4.59 -1.11 -12.25
N ALA A 64 3.71 -0.60 -13.12
CA ALA A 64 3.55 0.83 -13.38
C ALA A 64 3.05 1.62 -12.16
N ARG A 65 2.39 0.96 -11.20
CA ARG A 65 1.94 1.57 -9.93
C ARG A 65 3.07 1.75 -8.93
N TRP A 66 4.03 0.82 -8.90
CA TRP A 66 5.12 0.79 -7.91
C TRP A 66 6.44 1.36 -8.43
N ALA A 67 6.60 1.50 -9.75
CA ALA A 67 7.87 1.86 -10.40
C ALA A 67 8.52 3.12 -9.82
N ASP A 68 7.73 4.19 -9.63
CA ASP A 68 8.25 5.52 -9.26
C ASP A 68 8.04 5.85 -7.77
N VAL A 69 7.69 4.86 -6.95
CA VAL A 69 7.36 5.07 -5.54
C VAL A 69 8.63 5.19 -4.72
N PRO A 70 8.87 6.31 -4.01
CA PRO A 70 10.01 6.41 -3.12
C PRO A 70 9.92 5.38 -1.98
N LEU A 71 11.02 4.66 -1.73
CA LEU A 71 11.08 3.67 -0.65
C LEU A 71 10.81 4.31 0.72
N GLU A 72 11.14 5.59 0.91
CA GLU A 72 10.86 6.38 2.11
C GLU A 72 9.36 6.47 2.39
N ARG A 73 8.56 6.64 1.34
CA ARG A 73 7.09 6.64 1.45
C ARG A 73 6.61 5.26 1.90
N LEU A 74 7.17 4.19 1.37
CA LEU A 74 6.83 2.82 1.76
C LEU A 74 7.18 2.52 3.22
N GLU A 75 8.35 2.99 3.66
CA GLU A 75 8.83 2.85 5.04
C GLU A 75 7.91 3.57 6.03
N ALA A 76 7.54 4.82 5.74
CA ALA A 76 6.68 5.63 6.60
C ALA A 76 5.28 5.02 6.78
N HIS A 77 4.66 4.56 5.69
CA HIS A 77 3.29 4.01 5.72
C HIS A 77 3.27 2.53 6.18
N GLY A 78 4.33 1.76 5.88
CA GLY A 78 4.45 0.37 6.29
C GLY A 78 4.99 0.16 7.70
N GLY A 79 5.46 1.23 8.37
CA GLY A 79 6.08 1.14 9.70
C GLY A 79 5.18 0.50 10.75
N ALA A 80 3.92 0.90 10.81
CA ALA A 80 2.94 0.33 11.74
C ALA A 80 2.57 -1.13 11.44
N CYS A 81 2.88 -1.62 10.23
CA CYS A 81 2.67 -3.02 9.81
C CYS A 81 3.95 -3.86 9.88
N GLY A 82 4.98 -3.41 10.59
CA GLY A 82 6.24 -4.13 10.74
C GLY A 82 7.14 -4.11 9.49
N LEU A 83 6.83 -3.25 8.51
CA LEU A 83 7.55 -3.24 7.24
C LEU A 83 8.80 -2.38 7.22
N ALA A 84 8.93 -1.43 8.16
CA ALA A 84 10.05 -0.49 8.16
C ALA A 84 11.41 -1.18 8.08
N ARG A 85 11.59 -2.26 8.86
CA ARG A 85 12.82 -3.05 8.83
C ARG A 85 13.10 -3.63 7.44
N PHE A 86 12.10 -4.25 6.82
CA PHE A 86 12.24 -4.85 5.51
C PHE A 86 12.59 -3.81 4.45
N VAL A 87 11.89 -2.67 4.44
CA VAL A 87 12.14 -1.58 3.49
C VAL A 87 13.56 -1.01 3.66
N ARG A 88 14.02 -0.84 4.91
CA ARG A 88 15.39 -0.42 5.20
C ARG A 88 16.42 -1.41 4.67
N GLU A 89 16.21 -2.71 4.89
CA GLU A 89 17.12 -3.74 4.37
C GLU A 89 17.18 -3.75 2.84
N VAL A 90 16.04 -3.55 2.16
CA VAL A 90 16.00 -3.38 0.69
C VAL A 90 16.82 -2.16 0.26
N ARG A 91 16.60 -0.99 0.89
CA ARG A 91 17.33 0.25 0.59
C ARG A 91 18.83 0.11 0.80
N GLU A 92 19.26 -0.49 1.91
CA GLU A 92 20.69 -0.57 2.27
C GLU A 92 21.45 -1.67 1.53
N ARG A 93 20.76 -2.76 1.12
CA ARG A 93 21.44 -3.97 0.62
C ARG A 93 21.14 -4.30 -0.84
N LEU A 94 19.93 -4.03 -1.32
CA LEU A 94 19.52 -4.40 -2.69
C LEU A 94 19.67 -3.25 -3.67
N VAL A 95 19.23 -2.03 -3.32
CA VAL A 95 19.34 -0.85 -4.20
C VAL A 95 20.78 -0.64 -4.71
N PRO A 96 21.83 -0.69 -3.85
CA PRO A 96 23.21 -0.48 -4.32
C PRO A 96 23.71 -1.55 -5.29
N LEU A 97 23.09 -2.73 -5.34
CA LEU A 97 23.47 -3.80 -6.28
C LEU A 97 22.84 -3.58 -7.65
N VAL A 98 21.61 -3.04 -7.68
CA VAL A 98 20.88 -2.74 -8.91
C VAL A 98 21.41 -1.48 -9.57
N GLU A 99 21.80 -0.46 -8.80
CA GLU A 99 22.37 0.79 -9.35
C GLU A 99 23.79 0.62 -9.93
N ARG A 100 24.47 -0.48 -9.60
CA ARG A 100 25.83 -0.81 -10.10
C ARG A 100 25.82 -1.66 -11.38
N GLY A 101 24.67 -2.23 -11.74
CA GLY A 101 24.49 -3.09 -12.92
C GLY A 101 23.90 -2.32 -14.08
#